data_AF-A0A0F9VLV0-F1
#
_entry.id   AF-A0A0F9VLV0-F1
#
_cell.length_a   1.000
_cell.length_b   1.000
_cell.length_c   1.000
_cell.angle_alpha   90.00
_cell.angle_beta   90.00
_cell.angle_gamma   90.00
#
_symmetry.space_group_name_H-M   'P 1'
#
loop_
_entity.id
_entity.type
_entity.pdbx_description
1 polymer ?
#
loop_
_entity_poly.entity_id
_entity_poly.type
_entity_poly.pdbx_seq_one_letter_code
_entity_poly.pdbx_strand_id
1 'polypeptide(L)'
;MAKNKDLIQKTHEPHVLPCKLTERDRADAADKLATALQRVESLTLEKKAKVAEFKGMIDNQAERIHSLTIEVKDGIAQRTIECELLLNYSKLTATLVRLDIGDIVEEREMTHYEKQMKFEFEKKGKSMKGKVEAEEAEHDKGEK
;
A
#
# COMPACT_ATOMS: atom_id res chain seq x y z
N MET A 1 -64.96 75.59 -0.38
CA MET A 1 -63.79 75.16 0.43
C MET A 1 -62.94 74.22 -0.43
N ALA A 2 -61.82 74.70 -0.96
CA ALA A 2 -60.94 73.91 -1.82
C ALA A 2 -59.99 73.07 -0.96
N LYS A 3 -59.96 71.76 -1.18
CA LYS A 3 -59.02 70.84 -0.52
C LYS A 3 -57.68 70.90 -1.26
N ASN A 4 -56.65 71.46 -0.65
CA ASN A 4 -55.27 71.35 -1.14
C ASN A 4 -54.88 69.87 -1.14
N LYS A 5 -54.48 69.36 -2.30
CA LYS A 5 -53.86 68.04 -2.45
C LYS A 5 -52.36 68.23 -2.35
N ASP A 6 -51.76 67.70 -1.30
CA ASP A 6 -50.30 67.68 -1.17
C ASP A 6 -49.68 66.84 -2.29
N LEU A 7 -48.75 67.44 -3.04
CA LEU A 7 -47.90 66.73 -3.99
C LEU A 7 -46.78 66.03 -3.20
N ILE A 8 -46.87 64.71 -3.06
CA ILE A 8 -45.79 63.89 -2.49
C ILE A 8 -44.86 63.45 -3.63
N GLN A 9 -43.59 63.85 -3.57
CA GLN A 9 -42.53 63.37 -4.47
C GLN A 9 -41.88 62.12 -3.85
N LYS A 10 -41.84 61.01 -4.60
CA LYS A 10 -41.19 59.75 -4.18
C LYS A 10 -39.85 59.61 -4.88
N THR A 11 -38.79 59.41 -4.12
CA THR A 11 -37.44 59.06 -4.62
C THR A 11 -37.04 57.69 -4.07
N HIS A 12 -36.25 56.93 -4.84
CA HIS A 12 -35.75 55.62 -4.44
C HIS A 12 -34.23 55.70 -4.27
N GLU A 13 -33.79 55.70 -3.02
CA GLU A 13 -32.37 55.68 -2.66
C GLU A 13 -32.05 54.38 -1.92
N PRO A 14 -31.00 53.65 -2.30
CA PRO A 14 -30.61 52.42 -1.62
C PRO A 14 -30.02 52.75 -0.25
N HIS A 15 -30.60 52.18 0.80
CA HIS A 15 -30.09 52.26 2.17
C HIS A 15 -29.94 50.87 2.77
N VAL A 16 -28.87 50.66 3.53
CA VAL A 16 -28.69 49.43 4.31
C VAL A 16 -29.45 49.61 5.63
N LEU A 17 -30.52 48.85 5.79
CA LEU A 17 -31.37 48.88 6.98
C LEU A 17 -31.44 47.47 7.59
N PRO A 18 -31.53 47.35 8.92
CA PRO A 18 -31.78 46.07 9.55
C PRO A 18 -33.19 45.58 9.18
N CYS A 19 -33.25 44.46 8.44
CA CYS A 19 -34.50 43.81 8.06
C CYS A 19 -34.73 42.56 8.92
N LYS A 20 -35.98 42.31 9.29
CA LYS A 20 -36.37 41.02 9.89
C LYS A 20 -36.35 39.96 8.80
N LEU A 21 -35.71 38.83 9.08
CA LEU A 21 -35.69 37.69 8.17
C LEU A 21 -37.11 37.12 8.02
N THR A 22 -37.51 36.88 6.78
CA THR A 22 -38.74 36.13 6.50
C THR A 22 -38.54 34.65 6.80
N GLU A 23 -39.62 33.87 6.83
CA GLU A 23 -39.51 32.40 6.97
C GLU A 23 -38.70 31.76 5.85
N ARG A 24 -38.86 32.26 4.62
CA ARG A 24 -38.07 31.82 3.47
C ARG A 24 -36.59 32.10 3.66
N ASP A 25 -36.23 33.31 4.07
CA ASP A 25 -34.81 33.67 4.29
C ASP A 25 -34.19 32.81 5.40
N ARG A 26 -34.96 32.48 6.44
CA ARG A 26 -34.52 31.57 7.51
C ARG A 26 -34.29 30.15 7.00
N ALA A 27 -35.17 29.63 6.16
CA ALA A 27 -34.99 28.32 5.53
C ALA A 27 -33.73 28.28 4.65
N ASP A 28 -33.57 29.28 3.77
CA ASP A 28 -32.39 29.38 2.89
C ASP A 28 -31.09 29.51 3.71
N ALA A 29 -31.11 30.25 4.82
CA ALA A 29 -29.97 30.38 5.72
C ALA A 29 -29.68 29.06 6.46
N ALA A 30 -30.71 28.31 6.86
CA ALA A 30 -30.55 27.01 7.50
C ALA A 30 -29.92 25.98 6.55
N ASP A 31 -30.35 25.94 5.29
CA ASP A 31 -29.78 25.04 4.27
C ASP A 31 -28.31 25.37 3.98
N LYS A 32 -27.98 26.66 3.87
CA LYS A 32 -26.59 27.12 3.73
C LYS A 32 -25.75 26.73 4.94
N LEU A 33 -26.29 26.88 6.15
CA LEU A 33 -25.61 26.48 7.38
C LEU A 33 -25.36 24.98 7.42
N ALA A 34 -26.38 24.16 7.11
CA ALA A 34 -26.25 22.71 7.08
C ALA A 34 -25.17 22.26 6.07
N THR A 35 -25.17 22.86 4.88
CA THR A 35 -24.14 22.60 3.85
C THR A 35 -22.75 22.98 4.32
N ALA A 36 -22.61 24.15 4.95
CA ALA A 36 -21.32 24.60 5.49
C ALA A 36 -20.81 23.69 6.61
N LEU A 37 -21.70 23.20 7.49
CA LEU A 37 -21.36 22.26 8.55
C LEU A 37 -20.86 20.92 7.99
N GLN A 38 -21.59 20.34 7.02
CA GLN A 38 -21.17 19.13 6.33
C GLN A 38 -19.81 19.33 5.63
N ARG A 39 -19.59 20.50 5.02
CA ARG A 39 -18.30 20.79 4.38
C ARG A 39 -17.18 20.85 5.41
N VAL A 40 -17.37 21.53 6.54
CA VAL A 40 -16.38 21.57 7.63
C VAL A 40 -16.08 20.16 8.13
N GLU A 41 -17.09 19.33 8.37
CA GLU A 41 -16.90 17.96 8.82
C GLU A 41 -16.06 17.15 7.80
N SER A 42 -16.41 17.21 6.51
CA SER A 42 -15.63 16.52 5.45
C SER A 42 -14.16 16.94 5.45
N LEU A 43 -13.87 18.24 5.54
CA LEU A 43 -12.51 18.78 5.57
C LEU A 43 -11.75 18.34 6.83
N THR A 44 -12.43 18.21 7.97
CA THR A 44 -11.80 17.72 9.21
C THR A 44 -11.43 16.23 9.11
N LEU A 45 -12.25 15.42 8.42
CA LEU A 45 -11.96 14.01 8.16
C LEU A 45 -10.79 13.86 7.18
N GLU A 46 -10.79 14.61 6.08
CA GLU A 46 -9.68 14.64 5.12
C GLU A 46 -8.36 15.05 5.79
N LYS A 47 -8.39 16.08 6.63
CA LYS A 47 -7.22 16.52 7.40
C LYS A 47 -6.71 15.40 8.32
N LYS A 48 -7.59 14.72 9.05
CA LYS A 48 -7.21 13.61 9.94
C LYS A 48 -6.57 12.46 9.15
N ALA A 49 -7.14 12.10 8.01
CA ALA A 49 -6.59 11.06 7.13
C ALA A 49 -5.18 11.43 6.64
N LYS A 50 -4.98 12.66 6.16
CA LYS A 50 -3.68 13.15 5.69
C LYS A 50 -2.63 13.21 6.81
N VAL A 51 -3.02 13.63 8.01
CA VAL A 51 -2.12 13.63 9.17
C VAL A 51 -1.70 12.20 9.53
N ALA A 52 -2.62 11.23 9.49
CA ALA A 52 -2.29 9.83 9.73
C ALA A 52 -1.34 9.26 8.66
N GLU A 53 -1.57 9.59 7.39
CA GLU A 53 -0.68 9.23 6.28
C GLU A 53 0.74 9.76 6.50
N PHE A 54 0.88 11.07 6.76
CA PHE A 54 2.19 11.68 7.00
C PHE A 54 2.88 11.13 8.24
N LYS A 55 2.13 10.81 9.30
CA LYS A 55 2.69 10.14 10.48
C LYS A 55 3.28 8.78 10.12
N GLY A 56 2.55 7.96 9.36
CA GLY A 56 3.05 6.67 8.89
C GLY A 56 4.32 6.81 8.03
N MET A 57 4.39 7.84 7.17
CA MET A 57 5.60 8.12 6.40
C MET A 57 6.81 8.49 7.28
N ILE A 58 6.60 9.29 8.33
CA ILE A 58 7.65 9.66 9.29
C ILE A 58 8.12 8.43 10.07
N ASP A 59 7.19 7.61 10.58
CA ASP A 59 7.51 6.41 11.36
C ASP A 59 8.33 5.41 10.51
N ASN A 60 7.95 5.19 9.25
CA ASN A 60 8.72 4.36 8.31
C ASN A 60 10.14 4.88 8.07
N GLN A 61 10.33 6.20 7.95
CA GLN A 61 11.68 6.77 7.78
C GLN A 61 12.50 6.67 9.07
N ALA A 62 11.87 6.82 10.24
CA ALA A 62 12.54 6.65 11.53
C ALA A 62 13.04 5.21 11.71
N GLU A 63 12.22 4.21 11.37
CA GLU A 63 12.63 2.79 11.37
C GLU A 63 13.82 2.56 10.43
N ARG A 64 13.77 3.11 9.21
CA ARG A 64 14.87 3.00 8.25
C ARG A 64 16.16 3.63 8.78
N ILE A 65 16.08 4.82 9.39
CA ILE A 65 17.22 5.48 10.01
C ILE A 65 17.78 4.62 11.14
N HIS A 66 16.92 4.00 11.94
CA HIS A 66 17.34 3.13 13.02
C HIS A 66 18.10 1.89 12.50
N SER A 67 17.58 1.19 11.49
CA SER A 67 18.27 0.07 10.86
C SER A 67 19.64 0.46 10.29
N LEU A 68 19.70 1.56 9.53
CA LEU A 68 20.96 2.07 8.99
C LEU A 68 21.96 2.47 10.08
N THR A 69 21.47 3.00 11.20
CA THR A 69 22.33 3.34 12.34
C THR A 69 22.96 2.09 12.95
N ILE A 70 22.21 0.99 13.05
CA ILE A 70 22.73 -0.31 13.51
C ILE A 70 23.78 -0.83 12.51
N GLU A 71 23.48 -0.83 11.22
CA GLU A 71 24.43 -1.28 10.19
C GLU A 71 25.75 -0.49 10.22
N VAL A 72 25.67 0.84 10.35
CA VAL A 72 26.85 1.72 10.43
C VAL A 72 27.63 1.48 11.71
N LYS A 73 26.94 1.30 12.85
CA LYS A 73 27.57 1.08 14.15
C LYS A 73 28.28 -0.27 14.20
N ASP A 74 27.65 -1.32 13.69
CA ASP A 74 28.17 -2.68 13.75
C ASP A 74 29.17 -2.94 12.61
N GLY A 75 29.13 -2.15 11.54
CA GLY A 75 29.96 -2.33 10.35
C GLY A 75 29.56 -3.55 9.51
N ILE A 76 28.36 -4.10 9.74
CA ILE A 76 27.85 -5.31 9.10
C ILE A 76 26.50 -4.96 8.45
N ALA A 77 26.41 -5.13 7.13
CA ALA A 77 25.16 -4.98 6.39
C ALA A 77 24.59 -6.34 6.02
N GLN A 78 23.33 -6.59 6.37
CA GLN A 78 22.63 -7.80 5.95
C GLN A 78 22.17 -7.63 4.49
N ARG A 79 22.73 -8.42 3.58
CA ARG A 79 22.36 -8.42 2.16
C ARG A 79 22.06 -9.84 1.72
N THR A 80 21.04 -9.99 0.87
CA THR A 80 20.84 -11.24 0.15
C THR A 80 21.84 -11.28 -1.00
N ILE A 81 22.79 -12.21 -0.93
CA ILE A 81 23.86 -12.36 -1.92
C ILE A 81 23.74 -13.76 -2.51
N GLU A 82 23.92 -13.87 -3.82
CA GLU A 82 23.96 -15.17 -4.49
C GLU A 82 25.26 -15.89 -4.13
N CYS A 83 25.13 -17.11 -3.62
CA CYS A 83 26.24 -17.97 -3.27
C CYS A 83 26.17 -19.26 -4.10
N GLU A 84 27.34 -19.74 -4.51
CA GLU A 84 27.50 -21.03 -5.16
C GLU A 84 28.06 -22.04 -4.17
N LEU A 85 27.47 -23.24 -4.13
CA LEU A 85 27.93 -24.35 -3.30
C LEU A 85 28.80 -25.28 -4.14
N LEU A 86 30.10 -25.29 -3.88
CA LEU A 86 31.07 -26.15 -4.55
C LEU A 86 31.30 -27.42 -3.73
N LEU A 87 30.97 -28.58 -4.30
CA LEU A 87 31.16 -29.88 -3.66
C LEU A 87 32.45 -30.54 -4.18
N ASN A 88 33.46 -30.65 -3.32
CA ASN A 88 34.72 -31.31 -3.64
C ASN A 88 34.71 -32.76 -3.14
N TYR A 89 34.26 -33.67 -4.00
CA TYR A 89 34.16 -35.10 -3.68
C TYR A 89 35.49 -35.78 -3.35
N SER A 90 36.62 -35.26 -3.86
CA SER A 90 37.94 -35.82 -3.55
C SER A 90 38.37 -35.52 -2.12
N LYS A 91 38.01 -34.34 -1.60
CA LYS A 91 38.32 -33.90 -0.23
C LYS A 91 37.16 -34.12 0.75
N LEU A 92 35.99 -34.49 0.25
CA LEU A 92 34.73 -34.60 1.00
C LEU A 92 34.32 -33.29 1.69
N THR A 93 34.67 -32.15 1.10
CA THR A 93 34.36 -30.80 1.61
C THR A 93 33.34 -30.10 0.71
N ALA A 94 32.46 -29.31 1.34
CA ALA A 94 31.50 -28.42 0.70
C ALA A 94 31.89 -26.98 1.03
N THR A 95 32.11 -26.17 0.00
CA THR A 95 32.53 -24.77 0.13
C THR A 95 31.44 -23.86 -0.41
N LEU A 96 30.93 -22.96 0.42
CA LEU A 96 29.99 -21.93 0.01
C LEU A 96 30.76 -20.68 -0.38
N VAL A 97 30.73 -20.32 -1.67
CA VAL A 97 31.46 -19.18 -2.23
C VAL A 97 30.48 -18.09 -2.62
N ARG A 98 30.75 -16.86 -2.20
CA ARG A 98 30.03 -15.67 -2.63
C ARG A 98 30.36 -15.35 -4.08
N LEU A 99 29.36 -15.19 -4.93
CA LEU A 99 29.58 -14.93 -6.37
C LEU A 99 30.05 -13.51 -6.67
N ASP A 100 29.78 -12.55 -5.79
CA ASP A 100 30.09 -11.14 -6.01
C ASP A 100 31.60 -10.82 -5.83
N ILE A 101 32.22 -11.37 -4.79
CA ILE A 101 33.62 -11.11 -4.44
C ILE A 101 34.49 -12.35 -4.63
N GLY A 102 33.89 -13.55 -4.69
CA GLY A 102 34.62 -14.82 -4.71
C GLY A 102 35.09 -15.28 -3.33
N ASP A 103 34.64 -14.62 -2.26
CA ASP A 103 35.02 -14.96 -0.89
C ASP A 103 34.35 -16.25 -0.42
N ILE A 104 35.10 -17.09 0.28
CA ILE A 104 34.58 -18.30 0.92
C ILE A 104 33.85 -17.89 2.20
N VAL A 105 32.54 -18.16 2.26
CA VAL A 105 31.69 -17.85 3.42
C VAL A 105 31.79 -18.95 4.46
N GLU A 106 31.73 -20.20 4.01
CA GLU A 106 31.70 -21.36 4.88
C GLU A 106 32.38 -22.54 4.18
N GLU A 107 33.24 -23.24 4.91
CA GLU A 107 33.78 -24.52 4.50
C GLU A 107 33.39 -25.55 5.55
N ARG A 108 32.68 -26.60 5.12
CA ARG A 108 32.23 -27.67 6.00
C ARG A 108 32.43 -29.03 5.37
N GLU A 109 32.46 -30.08 6.18
CA GLU A 109 32.41 -31.43 5.66
C GLU A 109 31.07 -31.69 4.96
N MET A 110 31.11 -32.47 3.88
CA MET A 110 29.92 -32.91 3.19
C MET A 110 29.05 -33.79 4.09
N THR A 111 27.75 -33.51 4.10
CA THR A 111 26.76 -34.37 4.75
C THR A 111 26.66 -35.72 4.03
N HIS A 112 26.09 -36.72 4.70
CA HIS A 112 25.93 -38.05 4.11
C HIS A 112 25.11 -38.04 2.81
N TYR A 113 24.13 -37.14 2.70
CA TYR A 113 23.34 -36.96 1.48
C TYR A 113 24.15 -36.36 0.33
N GLU A 114 24.97 -35.35 0.60
CA GLU A 114 25.83 -34.72 -0.42
C GLU A 114 26.93 -35.67 -0.92
N LYS A 115 27.39 -36.57 -0.05
CA LYS A 115 28.35 -37.64 -0.38
C LYS A 115 27.78 -38.64 -1.39
N GLN A 116 26.46 -38.79 -1.46
CA GLN A 116 25.83 -39.60 -2.50
C GLN A 116 25.88 -38.81 -3.81
N MET A 117 26.85 -39.12 -4.68
CA MET A 117 26.80 -38.65 -6.06
C MET A 117 25.45 -39.05 -6.65
N LYS A 118 24.68 -38.05 -7.11
CA LYS A 118 23.54 -38.33 -7.98
C LYS A 118 24.09 -38.96 -9.24
N PHE A 119 24.09 -40.29 -9.29
CA PHE A 119 24.21 -41.00 -10.54
C PHE A 119 22.98 -40.64 -11.36
N GLU A 120 23.19 -39.86 -12.41
CA GLU A 120 22.20 -39.75 -13.49
C GLU A 120 22.11 -41.13 -14.14
N PHE A 121 21.23 -41.97 -13.61
CA PHE A 121 20.84 -43.18 -14.31
C PHE A 121 20.18 -42.70 -15.62
N GLU A 122 20.92 -42.83 -16.74
CA GLU A 122 20.43 -42.55 -18.09
C GLU A 122 19.01 -43.14 -18.23
N LYS A 123 18.00 -42.27 -18.34
CA LYS A 123 16.62 -42.68 -18.67
C LYS A 123 16.57 -43.16 -20.12
N LYS A 124 17.03 -44.39 -20.39
CA LYS A 124 16.56 -45.20 -21.52
C LYS A 124 15.34 -46.02 -21.10
N GLY A 125 14.35 -45.34 -20.52
CA GLY A 125 13.03 -45.89 -20.23
C GLY A 125 12.07 -45.55 -21.36
N LYS A 126 11.83 -46.50 -22.27
CA LYS A 126 10.82 -46.41 -23.33
C LYS A 126 9.49 -45.91 -22.77
N SER A 127 8.96 -44.83 -23.36
CA SER A 127 7.63 -44.32 -23.11
C SER A 127 6.57 -45.38 -23.49
N MET A 128 5.97 -46.05 -22.51
CA MET A 128 4.63 -46.62 -22.72
C MET A 128 3.63 -45.47 -22.63
N LYS A 129 3.26 -44.93 -23.80
CA LYS A 129 2.05 -44.13 -23.95
C LYS A 129 0.84 -45.05 -23.74
N GLY A 130 0.39 -45.15 -22.48
CA GLY A 130 -0.96 -45.61 -22.17
C GLY A 130 -1.90 -44.42 -22.25
N LYS A 131 -2.69 -44.34 -23.32
CA LYS A 131 -3.87 -43.49 -23.40
C LYS A 131 -4.84 -43.89 -22.29
N VAL A 132 -5.29 -42.94 -21.48
CA VAL A 132 -6.61 -43.01 -20.84
C VAL A 132 -7.29 -41.68 -21.15
N GLU A 133 -8.13 -41.74 -22.19
CA GLU A 133 -9.17 -40.76 -22.53
C GLU A 133 -10.18 -40.79 -21.36
N ALA A 134 -10.37 -39.67 -20.65
CA ALA A 134 -11.46 -38.70 -20.84
C ALA A 134 -12.85 -39.23 -20.42
N GLU A 135 -13.32 -38.82 -19.24
CA GLU A 135 -14.70 -38.84 -18.69
C GLU A 135 -14.56 -38.31 -17.23
N GLU A 136 -15.27 -37.35 -16.64
CA GLU A 136 -16.56 -36.66 -16.81
C GLU A 136 -16.43 -35.29 -16.08
N ALA A 137 -16.86 -34.18 -16.68
CA ALA A 137 -18.18 -33.55 -16.55
C ALA A 137 -18.40 -32.74 -15.25
N GLU A 138 -18.53 -31.42 -15.44
CA GLU A 138 -19.45 -30.49 -14.79
C GLU A 138 -19.85 -30.73 -13.31
N HIS A 139 -19.27 -29.92 -12.42
CA HIS A 139 -19.92 -29.51 -11.17
C HIS A 139 -19.91 -27.97 -11.15
N ASP A 140 -20.93 -27.37 -11.73
CA ASP A 140 -22.21 -27.02 -11.10
C ASP A 140 -22.11 -25.70 -10.34
N LYS A 141 -22.93 -24.76 -10.81
CA LYS A 141 -23.09 -23.41 -10.31
C LYS A 141 -24.14 -23.46 -9.21
N GLY A 142 -23.85 -22.96 -8.01
CA GLY A 142 -24.92 -22.78 -7.04
C GLY A 142 -24.52 -22.07 -5.76
N GLU A 143 -25.06 -20.85 -5.59
CA GLU A 143 -25.53 -20.27 -4.31
C GLU A 143 -24.44 -19.90 -3.27
N LYS A 144 -24.33 -18.68 -2.74
CA LYS A 144 -25.25 -17.54 -2.51
C LYS A 144 -24.45 -16.27 -2.30
#